data_AF-A0A978VGH3-F1
#
_entry.id   AF-A0A978VGH3-F1
#
_cell.length_a   1.000
_cell.length_b   1.000
_cell.length_c   1.000
_cell.angle_alpha   90.00
_cell.angle_beta   90.00
_cell.angle_gamma   90.00
#
_symmetry.space_group_name_H-M   'P 1'
#
loop_
_entity.id
_entity.type
_entity.pdbx_description
1 polymer ?
#
loop_
_entity_poly.entity_id
_entity_poly.type
_entity_poly.pdbx_seq_one_letter_code
_entity_poly.pdbx_strand_id
1 'polypeptide(L)'
;MEVILPNWTFPIPYSLTAPPGPRARRRSHHRRRFTAEIEEIRVCTNRTCRRQGSFQTLETLTGLAPANVAVKSCGCLGRCGAGPNLVALPDGVVVSHCGTAARAAEVMVALYGGVWNSGDTKKSLEALALRKKAEKEMENGNFSEAELLLSQAIELKPTGGVHIIYKDRSIARLALHRYSEALEDAKEALTLSTQYCEAYICQGDAFLAMDQLDLAEKSYLTALDIDPSVRRSKSFKARVAKLQEKLTAGNMPACD
;
A
#
# COMPACT_ATOMS: atom_id res chain seq x y z
N MET A 1 -84.26 37.27 41.43
CA MET A 1 -84.43 35.84 41.73
C MET A 1 -84.02 35.10 40.46
N GLU A 2 -82.80 34.55 40.37
CA GLU A 2 -82.43 33.20 40.86
C GLU A 2 -83.40 32.14 40.25
N VAL A 3 -83.02 31.10 39.52
CA VAL A 3 -81.87 30.19 39.63
C VAL A 3 -81.70 29.41 38.30
N ILE A 4 -80.44 29.31 37.84
CA ILE A 4 -79.67 28.17 37.28
C ILE A 4 -80.43 26.89 36.85
N LEU A 5 -80.02 26.27 35.73
CA LEU A 5 -79.58 24.84 35.58
C LEU A 5 -79.12 24.53 34.13
N PRO A 6 -78.30 23.47 33.89
CA PRO A 6 -76.93 23.64 33.41
C PRO A 6 -76.65 23.05 32.00
N ASN A 7 -75.57 23.54 31.41
CA ASN A 7 -75.05 23.13 30.11
C ASN A 7 -74.20 21.85 30.26
N TRP A 8 -74.69 20.72 29.76
CA TRP A 8 -73.99 19.44 29.83
C TRP A 8 -72.94 19.34 28.71
N THR A 9 -71.69 19.51 29.11
CA THR A 9 -70.50 19.15 28.33
C THR A 9 -70.31 17.64 28.31
N PHE A 10 -70.32 17.02 27.13
CA PHE A 10 -69.75 15.69 26.90
C PHE A 10 -68.38 15.82 26.23
N PRO A 11 -67.30 15.23 26.80
CA PRO A 11 -65.97 15.23 26.19
C PRO A 11 -65.89 14.19 25.07
N ILE A 12 -65.39 14.63 23.92
CA ILE A 12 -65.01 13.81 22.76
C ILE A 12 -63.75 13.00 23.15
N PRO A 13 -63.64 11.71 22.78
CA PRO A 13 -62.58 10.84 23.25
C PRO A 13 -61.18 11.28 22.79
N TYR A 14 -60.24 11.20 23.72
CA TYR A 14 -58.80 11.31 23.53
C TYR A 14 -58.32 10.45 22.35
N SER A 15 -57.90 11.09 21.26
CA SER A 15 -57.00 10.47 20.29
C SER A 15 -55.58 10.56 20.82
N LEU A 16 -55.06 9.42 21.32
CA LEU A 16 -53.66 9.24 21.64
C LEU A 16 -52.83 9.38 20.36
N THR A 17 -52.31 10.57 20.08
CA THR A 17 -51.24 10.74 19.10
C THR A 17 -49.95 10.22 19.75
N ALA A 18 -49.50 9.06 19.28
CA ALA A 18 -48.22 8.50 19.64
C ALA A 18 -47.09 9.51 19.34
N PRO A 19 -46.06 9.64 20.21
CA PRO A 19 -44.93 10.51 19.94
C PRO A 19 -44.21 10.05 18.65
N PRO A 20 -43.64 10.98 17.86
CA PRO A 20 -42.89 10.60 16.67
C PRO A 20 -41.75 9.67 17.08
N GLY A 21 -41.83 8.41 16.63
CA GLY A 21 -40.78 7.42 16.82
C GLY A 21 -39.44 7.93 16.28
N PRO A 22 -38.30 7.38 16.75
CA PRO A 22 -36.99 7.83 16.33
C PRO A 22 -36.92 7.78 14.80
N ARG A 23 -36.67 8.94 14.19
CA ARG A 23 -36.53 9.07 12.73
C ARG A 23 -35.52 8.02 12.28
N ALA A 24 -36.01 6.97 11.62
CA ALA A 24 -35.17 6.02 10.92
C ALA A 24 -34.34 6.84 9.94
N ARG A 25 -33.05 7.01 10.22
CA ARG A 25 -32.09 7.59 9.28
C ARG A 25 -32.17 6.71 8.04
N ARG A 26 -32.92 7.16 7.03
CA ARG A 26 -32.87 6.59 5.69
C ARG A 26 -31.41 6.60 5.30
N ARG A 27 -30.78 5.42 5.28
CA ARG A 27 -29.44 5.24 4.69
C ARG A 27 -29.64 5.44 3.19
N SER A 28 -29.58 6.70 2.77
CA SER A 28 -29.44 7.04 1.37
C SER A 28 -28.12 6.41 0.92
N HIS A 29 -28.20 5.31 0.19
CA HIS A 29 -27.10 4.79 -0.61
C HIS A 29 -26.82 5.76 -1.75
N HIS A 30 -26.38 6.98 -1.41
CA HIS A 30 -25.67 7.80 -2.35
C HIS A 30 -24.34 7.09 -2.58
N ARG A 31 -24.20 6.42 -3.74
CA ARG A 31 -22.88 6.17 -4.33
C ARG A 31 -22.21 7.55 -4.43
N ARG A 32 -21.44 7.92 -3.41
CA ARG A 32 -20.52 9.05 -3.51
C ARG A 32 -19.58 8.68 -4.65
N ARG A 33 -19.69 9.39 -5.76
CA ARG A 33 -18.62 9.41 -6.76
C ARG A 33 -17.38 9.91 -6.02
N PHE A 34 -16.36 9.07 -5.95
CA PHE A 34 -15.05 9.42 -5.42
C PHE A 34 -14.50 10.56 -6.29
N THR A 35 -14.37 11.77 -5.73
CA THR A 35 -13.89 12.95 -6.46
C THR A 35 -12.47 13.34 -6.07
N ALA A 36 -11.93 12.78 -4.99
CA ALA A 36 -10.53 12.93 -4.61
C ALA A 36 -9.77 11.63 -4.92
N GLU A 37 -8.59 11.75 -5.54
CA GLU A 37 -7.66 10.62 -5.65
C GLU A 37 -7.27 10.19 -4.23
N ILE A 38 -7.34 8.89 -3.97
CA ILE A 38 -7.00 8.33 -2.65
C ILE A 38 -5.47 8.41 -2.52
N GLU A 39 -5.00 9.07 -1.46
CA GLU A 39 -3.56 9.24 -1.20
C GLU A 39 -3.06 8.24 -0.16
N GLU A 40 -3.89 7.91 0.83
CA GLU A 40 -3.49 7.08 1.95
C GLU A 40 -4.60 6.10 2.36
N ILE A 41 -4.22 4.84 2.55
CA ILE A 41 -5.07 3.80 3.13
C ILE A 41 -4.50 3.41 4.48
N ARG A 42 -5.27 3.59 5.56
CA ARG A 42 -4.88 3.16 6.90
C ARG A 42 -5.59 1.89 7.32
N VAL A 43 -4.82 0.89 7.74
CA VAL A 43 -5.30 -0.42 8.18
C VAL A 43 -5.28 -0.51 9.70
N CYS A 44 -6.42 -0.82 10.31
CA CYS A 44 -6.50 -1.06 11.75
C CYS A 44 -5.74 -2.34 12.13
N THR A 45 -4.65 -2.20 12.89
CA THR A 45 -3.82 -3.32 13.35
C THR A 45 -3.91 -3.52 14.87
N ASN A 46 -5.04 -3.13 15.50
CA ASN A 46 -5.27 -3.36 16.93
C ASN A 46 -5.32 -4.86 17.27
N ARG A 47 -5.12 -5.23 18.55
CA ARG A 47 -5.00 -6.61 19.06
C ARG A 47 -6.10 -7.56 18.54
N THR A 48 -7.34 -7.12 18.49
CA THR A 48 -8.48 -7.90 17.97
C THR A 48 -8.40 -8.11 16.46
N CYS A 49 -8.12 -7.05 15.71
CA CYS A 49 -7.97 -7.08 14.25
C CYS A 49 -6.77 -7.94 13.81
N ARG A 50 -5.69 -7.98 14.60
CA ARG A 50 -4.54 -8.88 14.34
C ARG A 50 -4.95 -10.35 14.29
N ARG A 51 -5.80 -10.79 15.23
CA ARG A 51 -6.33 -12.17 15.26
C ARG A 51 -7.27 -12.47 14.09
N GLN A 52 -7.73 -11.44 13.38
CA GLN A 52 -8.69 -11.53 12.29
C GLN A 52 -8.05 -11.22 10.93
N GLY A 53 -6.71 -11.29 10.83
CA GLY A 53 -5.99 -11.17 9.56
C GLY A 53 -5.52 -9.76 9.19
N SER A 54 -5.55 -8.78 10.10
CA SER A 54 -5.18 -7.39 9.74
C SER A 54 -3.79 -7.22 9.11
N PHE A 55 -2.82 -8.06 9.49
CA PHE A 55 -1.48 -8.02 8.90
C PHE A 55 -1.48 -8.54 7.47
N GLN A 56 -2.19 -9.64 7.20
CA GLN A 56 -2.35 -10.16 5.85
C GLN A 56 -3.05 -9.13 4.96
N THR A 57 -4.07 -8.45 5.48
CA THR A 57 -4.75 -7.34 4.80
C THR A 57 -3.80 -6.19 4.50
N LEU A 58 -3.03 -5.75 5.50
CA LEU A 58 -2.05 -4.68 5.33
C LEU A 58 -1.04 -5.03 4.23
N GLU A 59 -0.45 -6.22 4.31
CA GLU A 59 0.53 -6.70 3.34
C GLU A 59 -0.07 -6.83 1.93
N THR A 60 -1.30 -7.32 1.81
CA THR A 60 -1.99 -7.47 0.53
C THR A 60 -2.31 -6.10 -0.07
N LEU A 61 -2.78 -5.15 0.74
CA LEU A 61 -3.04 -3.79 0.29
C LEU A 61 -1.74 -3.10 -0.14
N THR A 62 -0.66 -3.20 0.64
CA THR A 62 0.65 -2.66 0.26
C THR A 62 1.16 -3.30 -1.03
N GLY A 63 0.95 -4.60 -1.21
CA GLY A 63 1.38 -5.32 -2.40
C GLY A 63 0.57 -4.99 -3.66
N LEU A 64 -0.70 -4.60 -3.52
CA LEU A 64 -1.60 -4.24 -4.63
C LEU A 64 -1.69 -2.73 -4.86
N ALA A 65 -1.21 -1.91 -3.93
CA ALA A 65 -1.32 -0.46 -4.03
C ALA A 65 -0.55 0.09 -5.24
N PRO A 66 -1.13 1.04 -5.98
CA PRO A 66 -0.37 1.78 -6.98
C PRO A 66 0.66 2.69 -6.28
N ALA A 67 1.64 3.15 -7.05
CA ALA A 67 2.80 3.91 -6.57
C ALA A 67 2.45 5.18 -5.78
N ASN A 68 1.32 5.81 -6.10
CA ASN A 68 0.86 7.05 -5.49
C ASN A 68 0.10 6.86 -4.17
N VAL A 69 -0.12 5.61 -3.71
CA VAL A 69 -0.96 5.31 -2.56
C VAL A 69 -0.15 4.75 -1.42
N ALA A 70 -0.08 5.49 -0.32
CA ALA A 70 0.57 5.03 0.88
C ALA A 70 -0.36 4.13 1.70
N VAL A 71 0.05 2.89 1.94
CA VAL A 71 -0.68 1.98 2.84
C VAL A 71 0.04 1.94 4.19
N LYS A 72 -0.62 2.42 5.25
CA LYS A 72 -0.04 2.51 6.60
C LYS A 72 -0.85 1.73 7.62
N SER A 73 -0.17 1.24 8.65
CA SER A 73 -0.86 0.70 9.83
C SER A 73 -1.35 1.84 10.73
N CYS A 74 -2.47 1.64 11.40
CA CYS A 74 -2.99 2.58 12.38
C CYS A 74 -3.55 1.85 13.61
N GLY A 75 -3.83 2.64 14.66
CA GLY A 75 -4.51 2.21 15.87
C GLY A 75 -5.97 1.81 15.63
N CYS A 76 -6.73 1.64 16.71
CA CYS A 76 -8.13 1.25 16.59
C CYS A 76 -8.96 2.39 15.98
N LEU A 77 -9.63 2.11 14.85
CA LEU A 77 -10.55 3.05 14.21
C LEU A 77 -11.96 3.08 14.85
N GLY A 78 -12.16 2.32 15.94
CA GLY A 78 -13.49 2.08 16.50
C GLY A 78 -14.41 1.32 15.53
N ARG A 79 -15.70 1.23 15.83
CA ARG A 79 -16.73 0.55 15.00
C ARG A 79 -16.47 -0.94 14.79
N CYS A 80 -15.85 -1.60 15.77
CA CYS A 80 -15.44 -3.00 15.69
C CYS A 80 -16.63 -3.96 15.99
N GLY A 81 -17.41 -4.27 14.95
CA GLY A 81 -18.39 -5.37 14.97
C GLY A 81 -17.81 -6.70 14.46
N ALA A 82 -16.91 -6.67 13.48
CA ALA A 82 -15.97 -7.73 13.13
C ALA A 82 -14.94 -7.20 12.09
N GLY A 83 -13.75 -7.76 12.09
CA GLY A 83 -12.66 -7.58 11.14
C GLY A 83 -11.79 -6.33 11.32
N PRO A 84 -10.62 -6.28 10.66
CA PRO A 84 -9.89 -5.03 10.48
C PRO A 84 -10.73 -4.04 9.67
N ASN A 85 -10.81 -2.83 10.20
CA ASN A 85 -11.37 -1.68 9.51
C ASN A 85 -10.26 -0.94 8.76
N LEU A 86 -10.60 -0.40 7.60
CA LEU A 86 -9.75 0.43 6.76
C LEU A 86 -10.34 1.82 6.69
N VAL A 87 -9.49 2.83 6.50
CA VAL A 87 -9.94 4.17 6.10
C VAL A 87 -9.12 4.64 4.91
N ALA A 88 -9.81 5.05 3.85
CA ALA A 88 -9.23 5.71 2.69
C ALA A 88 -9.33 7.22 2.87
N LEU A 89 -8.20 7.92 2.74
CA LEU A 89 -8.05 9.37 2.87
C LEU A 89 -7.78 9.99 1.49
N PRO A 90 -8.18 11.25 1.26
CA PRO A 90 -8.70 12.22 2.24
C PRO A 90 -10.19 12.10 2.58
N ASP A 91 -10.98 11.40 1.76
CA ASP A 91 -12.45 11.34 1.88
C ASP A 91 -12.96 10.67 3.17
N GLY A 92 -12.09 10.01 3.94
CA GLY A 92 -12.41 9.36 5.22
C GLY A 92 -13.35 8.16 5.05
N VAL A 93 -13.29 7.49 3.90
CA VAL A 93 -14.16 6.35 3.59
C VAL A 93 -13.74 5.15 4.42
N VAL A 94 -14.62 4.74 5.34
CA VAL A 94 -14.37 3.59 6.22
C VAL A 94 -14.93 2.33 5.58
N VAL A 95 -14.06 1.33 5.41
CA VAL A 95 -14.46 -0.02 5.01
C VAL A 95 -14.28 -0.97 6.18
N SER A 96 -15.33 -1.73 6.50
CA SER A 96 -15.32 -2.69 7.60
C SER A 96 -15.19 -4.13 7.11
N HIS A 97 -14.76 -5.02 8.01
CA HIS A 97 -14.66 -6.47 7.76
C HIS A 97 -13.66 -6.88 6.65
N CYS A 98 -12.49 -6.23 6.57
CA CYS A 98 -11.50 -6.53 5.54
C CYS A 98 -10.44 -7.56 5.98
N GLY A 99 -10.87 -8.71 6.52
CA GLY A 99 -9.94 -9.68 7.16
C GLY A 99 -9.19 -10.63 6.21
N THR A 100 -9.57 -10.68 4.93
CA THR A 100 -8.99 -11.63 3.96
C THR A 100 -8.32 -10.91 2.80
N ALA A 101 -7.34 -11.56 2.16
CA ALA A 101 -6.66 -11.02 0.99
C ALA A 101 -7.62 -10.78 -0.20
N ALA A 102 -8.61 -11.66 -0.39
CA ALA A 102 -9.64 -11.47 -1.41
C ALA A 102 -10.45 -10.20 -1.16
N ARG A 103 -10.87 -9.97 0.10
CA ARG A 103 -11.60 -8.76 0.47
C ARG A 103 -10.74 -7.51 0.33
N ALA A 104 -9.46 -7.59 0.66
CA ALA A 104 -8.52 -6.49 0.44
C ALA A 104 -8.43 -6.10 -1.04
N ALA A 105 -8.31 -7.08 -1.93
CA ALA A 105 -8.28 -6.84 -3.38
C ALA A 105 -9.61 -6.25 -3.90
N GLU A 106 -10.74 -6.78 -3.45
CA GLU A 106 -12.07 -6.21 -3.78
C GLU A 106 -12.21 -4.76 -3.33
N VAL A 107 -11.68 -4.43 -2.14
CA VAL A 107 -11.70 -3.07 -1.62
C VAL A 107 -10.85 -2.16 -2.50
N MET A 108 -9.69 -2.60 -2.96
CA MET A 108 -8.88 -1.85 -3.91
C MET A 108 -9.67 -1.57 -5.20
N VAL A 109 -10.30 -2.59 -5.79
CA VAL A 109 -11.16 -2.40 -6.97
C VAL A 109 -12.27 -1.38 -6.70
N ALA A 110 -12.95 -1.48 -5.55
CA ALA A 110 -14.06 -0.61 -5.21
C ALA A 110 -13.64 0.84 -4.98
N LEU A 111 -12.45 1.05 -4.41
CA LEU A 111 -11.87 2.37 -4.15
C LEU A 111 -11.40 3.06 -5.44
N TYR A 112 -10.87 2.29 -6.40
CA TYR A 112 -10.36 2.81 -7.67
C TYR A 112 -11.29 2.49 -8.87
N GLY A 113 -12.60 2.31 -8.57
CA GLY A 113 -13.64 1.65 -9.39
C GLY A 113 -14.02 2.24 -10.76
N GLY A 114 -13.08 2.80 -11.51
CA GLY A 114 -13.18 3.09 -12.94
C GLY A 114 -12.07 2.47 -13.79
N VAL A 115 -10.99 1.96 -13.19
CA VAL A 115 -9.80 1.44 -13.89
C VAL A 115 -9.64 -0.08 -13.72
N TRP A 116 -10.22 -0.67 -12.68
CA TRP A 116 -10.01 -2.07 -12.30
C TRP A 116 -11.23 -2.92 -12.65
N ASN A 117 -11.08 -3.95 -13.50
CA ASN A 117 -12.11 -4.96 -13.72
C ASN A 117 -11.89 -6.19 -12.82
N SER A 118 -12.92 -7.01 -12.65
CA SER A 118 -12.83 -8.27 -11.88
C SER A 118 -11.74 -9.23 -12.41
N GLY A 119 -11.48 -9.21 -13.72
CA GLY A 119 -10.39 -9.98 -14.34
C GLY A 119 -9.00 -9.49 -13.94
N ASP A 120 -8.84 -8.18 -13.75
CA ASP A 120 -7.58 -7.55 -13.36
C ASP A 120 -7.27 -7.80 -11.88
N THR A 121 -8.30 -8.01 -11.07
CA THR A 121 -8.17 -8.38 -9.65
C THR A 121 -7.50 -9.74 -9.51
N LYS A 122 -7.95 -10.73 -10.29
CA LYS A 122 -7.39 -12.08 -10.28
C LYS A 122 -5.92 -12.08 -10.71
N LYS A 123 -5.61 -11.38 -11.80
CA LYS A 123 -4.23 -11.22 -12.30
C LYS A 123 -3.32 -10.53 -11.28
N SER A 124 -3.83 -9.48 -10.62
CA SER A 124 -3.05 -8.73 -9.62
C SER A 124 -2.80 -9.56 -8.36
N LEU A 125 -3.76 -10.39 -7.94
CA LEU A 125 -3.56 -11.36 -6.86
C LEU A 125 -2.58 -12.47 -7.24
N GLU A 126 -2.63 -12.95 -8.48
CA GLU A 126 -1.71 -13.96 -8.99
C GLU A 126 -0.28 -13.41 -9.09
N ALA A 127 -0.10 -12.18 -9.60
CA ALA A 127 1.18 -11.48 -9.62
C ALA A 127 1.72 -11.25 -8.20
N LEU A 128 0.86 -10.90 -7.23
CA LEU A 128 1.25 -10.79 -5.83
C LEU A 128 1.73 -12.14 -5.27
N ALA A 129 1.06 -13.23 -5.60
CA ALA A 129 1.46 -14.57 -5.18
C ALA A 129 2.81 -14.98 -5.78
N LEU A 130 3.04 -14.70 -7.07
CA LEU A 130 4.31 -14.93 -7.74
C LEU A 130 5.44 -14.11 -7.11
N ARG A 131 5.19 -12.83 -6.80
CA ARG A 131 6.16 -11.97 -6.11
C ARG A 131 6.54 -12.54 -4.75
N LYS A 132 5.57 -12.93 -3.92
CA LYS A 132 5.84 -13.56 -2.62
C LYS A 132 6.63 -14.86 -2.74
N LYS A 133 6.34 -15.66 -3.78
CA LYS A 133 7.12 -16.87 -4.07
C LYS A 133 8.55 -16.51 -4.45
N ALA A 134 8.74 -15.49 -5.28
CA ALA A 134 10.06 -15.00 -5.66
C ALA A 134 10.85 -14.45 -4.46
N GLU A 135 10.21 -13.69 -3.56
CA GLU A 135 10.81 -13.24 -2.29
C GLU A 135 11.37 -14.42 -1.49
N LYS A 136 10.58 -15.50 -1.36
CA LYS A 136 11.02 -16.74 -0.70
C LYS A 136 12.20 -17.41 -1.42
N GLU A 137 12.19 -17.44 -2.76
CA GLU A 137 13.32 -17.99 -3.52
C GLU A 137 14.59 -17.13 -3.38
N MET A 138 14.45 -15.80 -3.29
CA MET A 138 15.58 -14.91 -2.99
C MET A 138 16.15 -15.17 -1.59
N GLU A 139 15.31 -15.43 -0.58
CA GLU A 139 15.74 -15.84 0.76
C GLU A 139 16.50 -17.17 0.75
N ASN A 140 16.10 -18.09 -0.13
CA ASN A 140 16.79 -19.36 -0.35
C ASN A 140 18.09 -19.23 -1.17
N GLY A 141 18.37 -18.06 -1.74
CA GLY A 141 19.51 -17.81 -2.64
C GLY A 141 19.27 -18.23 -4.10
N ASN A 142 18.07 -18.67 -4.44
CA ASN A 142 17.69 -19.10 -5.79
C ASN A 142 17.30 -17.89 -6.67
N PHE A 143 18.25 -17.01 -6.96
CA PHE A 143 17.97 -15.75 -7.66
C PHE A 143 17.49 -15.94 -9.10
N SER A 144 17.93 -17.00 -9.80
CA SER A 144 17.50 -17.30 -11.16
C SER A 144 16.00 -17.63 -11.23
N GLU A 145 15.51 -18.46 -10.31
CA GLU A 145 14.09 -18.79 -10.22
C GLU A 145 13.28 -17.57 -9.79
N ALA A 146 13.80 -16.77 -8.85
CA ALA A 146 13.15 -15.53 -8.45
C ALA A 146 12.96 -14.57 -9.63
N GLU A 147 13.98 -14.38 -10.50
CA GLU A 147 13.87 -13.55 -11.69
C GLU A 147 12.78 -14.04 -12.66
N LEU A 148 12.68 -15.36 -12.87
CA LEU A 148 11.65 -15.97 -13.71
C LEU A 148 10.25 -15.71 -13.16
N LEU A 149 10.05 -15.94 -11.87
CA LEU A 149 8.76 -15.70 -11.20
C LEU A 149 8.35 -14.23 -11.24
N LEU A 150 9.30 -13.32 -11.04
CA LEU A 150 9.04 -11.87 -11.12
C LEU A 150 8.72 -11.42 -12.55
N SER A 151 9.37 -12.02 -13.55
CA SER A 151 9.07 -11.74 -14.95
C SER A 151 7.68 -12.22 -15.34
N GLN A 152 7.28 -13.43 -14.90
CA GLN A 152 5.91 -13.92 -15.04
C GLN A 152 4.90 -12.99 -14.35
N ALA A 153 5.23 -12.48 -13.16
CA ALA A 153 4.37 -11.53 -12.45
C ALA A 153 4.16 -10.21 -13.23
N ILE A 154 5.20 -9.72 -13.93
CA ILE A 154 5.10 -8.52 -14.79
C ILE A 154 4.25 -8.81 -16.03
N GLU A 155 4.38 -9.98 -16.64
CA GLU A 155 3.59 -10.39 -17.82
C GLU A 155 2.09 -10.43 -17.57
N LEU A 156 1.68 -10.73 -16.33
CA LEU A 156 0.28 -10.66 -15.91
C LEU A 156 -0.30 -9.24 -15.93
N LYS A 157 0.55 -8.21 -16.07
CA LYS A 157 0.20 -6.78 -16.08
C LYS A 157 -0.71 -6.41 -14.90
N PRO A 158 -0.21 -6.56 -13.66
CA PRO A 158 -1.01 -6.24 -12.49
C PRO A 158 -1.29 -4.74 -12.47
N THR A 159 -2.46 -4.39 -11.92
CA THR A 159 -2.93 -3.00 -11.91
C THR A 159 -2.23 -2.12 -10.86
N GLY A 160 -1.51 -2.73 -9.92
CA GLY A 160 -0.75 -2.05 -8.88
C GLY A 160 0.41 -2.91 -8.40
N GLY A 161 1.27 -2.34 -7.56
CA GLY A 161 2.46 -3.02 -7.04
C GLY A 161 3.57 -3.32 -8.05
N VAL A 162 3.44 -2.88 -9.31
CA VAL A 162 4.39 -3.16 -10.39
C VAL A 162 5.80 -2.61 -10.07
N HIS A 163 5.89 -1.41 -9.50
CA HIS A 163 7.15 -0.79 -9.07
C HIS A 163 7.90 -1.64 -8.03
N ILE A 164 7.17 -2.37 -7.18
CA ILE A 164 7.75 -3.30 -6.20
C ILE A 164 8.34 -4.51 -6.92
N ILE A 165 7.63 -5.06 -7.92
CA ILE A 165 8.09 -6.23 -8.70
C ILE A 165 9.39 -5.90 -9.45
N TYR A 166 9.46 -4.73 -10.10
CA TYR A 166 10.70 -4.26 -10.75
C TYR A 166 11.85 -4.10 -9.76
N LYS A 167 11.58 -3.51 -8.58
CA LYS A 167 12.59 -3.39 -7.52
C LYS A 167 13.08 -4.76 -7.03
N ASP A 168 12.21 -5.74 -6.85
CA ASP A 168 12.61 -7.09 -6.46
C ASP A 168 13.41 -7.80 -7.56
N ARG A 169 13.03 -7.60 -8.83
CA ARG A 169 13.75 -8.19 -9.98
C ARG A 169 15.12 -7.56 -10.15
N SER A 170 15.25 -6.26 -9.90
CA SER A 170 16.54 -5.56 -9.83
C SER A 170 17.45 -6.20 -8.79
N ILE A 171 16.96 -6.49 -7.58
CA ILE A 171 17.75 -7.20 -6.55
C ILE A 171 18.18 -8.58 -7.01
N ALA A 172 17.27 -9.38 -7.58
CA ALA A 172 17.61 -10.70 -8.10
C ALA A 172 18.69 -10.63 -9.18
N ARG A 173 18.59 -9.68 -10.12
CA ARG A 173 19.56 -9.46 -11.19
C ARG A 173 20.91 -8.95 -10.69
N LEU A 174 20.93 -8.11 -9.65
CA LEU A 174 22.18 -7.71 -8.98
C LEU A 174 22.91 -8.91 -8.40
N ALA A 175 22.18 -9.83 -7.76
CA ALA A 175 22.75 -11.06 -7.20
C ALA A 175 23.24 -12.02 -8.29
N LEU A 176 22.66 -11.97 -9.49
CA LEU A 176 23.10 -12.72 -10.68
C LEU A 176 24.20 -12.01 -11.47
N HIS A 177 24.75 -10.90 -10.98
CA HIS A 177 25.75 -10.07 -11.66
C HIS A 177 25.31 -9.44 -12.99
N ARG A 178 23.99 -9.34 -13.22
CA ARG A 178 23.39 -8.71 -14.41
C ARG A 178 23.09 -7.23 -14.16
N TYR A 179 24.15 -6.43 -14.01
CA TYR A 179 24.05 -5.07 -13.47
C TYR A 179 23.32 -4.06 -14.37
N SER A 180 23.50 -4.15 -15.69
CA SER A 180 22.81 -3.28 -16.65
C SER A 180 21.30 -3.48 -16.61
N GLU A 181 20.86 -4.73 -16.59
CA GLU A 181 19.45 -5.11 -16.53
C GLU A 181 18.82 -4.81 -15.17
N ALA A 182 19.60 -4.93 -14.09
CA ALA A 182 19.18 -4.47 -12.77
C ALA A 182 18.97 -2.95 -12.73
N LEU A 183 19.82 -2.18 -13.41
CA LEU A 183 19.68 -0.73 -13.53
C LEU A 183 18.42 -0.37 -14.33
N GLU A 184 18.13 -1.08 -15.42
CA GLU A 184 16.91 -0.91 -16.20
C GLU A 184 15.67 -1.14 -15.33
N ASP A 185 15.64 -2.23 -14.55
CA ASP A 185 14.54 -2.50 -13.64
C ASP A 185 14.39 -1.42 -12.55
N ALA A 186 15.50 -0.93 -11.99
CA ALA A 186 15.44 0.16 -11.03
C ALA A 186 14.89 1.45 -11.66
N LYS A 187 15.24 1.74 -12.92
CA LYS A 187 14.68 2.88 -13.67
C LYS A 187 13.20 2.70 -13.93
N GLU A 188 12.75 1.51 -14.34
CA GLU A 188 11.32 1.23 -14.53
C GLU A 188 10.52 1.33 -13.22
N ALA A 189 11.11 0.94 -12.07
CA ALA A 189 10.48 1.20 -10.79
C ALA A 189 10.30 2.71 -10.51
N LEU A 190 11.27 3.53 -10.91
CA LEU A 190 11.25 5.00 -10.75
C LEU A 190 10.34 5.71 -11.76
N THR A 191 10.17 5.18 -12.98
CA THR A 191 9.19 5.72 -13.93
C THR A 191 7.76 5.55 -13.40
N LEU A 192 7.51 4.43 -12.70
CA LEU A 192 6.24 4.13 -12.07
C LEU A 192 6.05 4.88 -10.73
N SER A 193 7.12 5.05 -9.95
CA SER A 193 7.11 5.71 -8.65
C SER A 193 8.34 6.57 -8.45
N THR A 194 8.20 7.87 -8.74
CA THR A 194 9.31 8.83 -8.69
C THR A 194 9.83 9.09 -7.27
N GLN A 195 9.03 8.84 -6.25
CA GLN A 195 9.41 8.99 -4.84
C GLN A 195 9.66 7.66 -4.14
N TYR A 196 10.11 6.64 -4.87
CA TYR A 196 10.37 5.32 -4.31
C TYR A 196 11.81 5.17 -3.84
N CYS A 197 12.02 5.33 -2.53
CA CYS A 197 13.33 5.27 -1.89
C CYS A 197 14.10 3.98 -2.23
N GLU A 198 13.45 2.83 -2.16
CA GLU A 198 14.06 1.52 -2.38
C GLU A 198 14.53 1.33 -3.83
N ALA A 199 13.86 1.95 -4.80
CA ALA A 199 14.30 1.91 -6.19
C ALA A 199 15.58 2.73 -6.41
N TYR A 200 15.72 3.89 -5.76
CA TYR A 200 16.99 4.65 -5.78
C TYR A 200 18.14 3.89 -5.11
N ILE A 201 17.86 3.12 -4.05
CA ILE A 201 18.85 2.22 -3.45
C ILE A 201 19.30 1.15 -4.46
N CYS A 202 18.36 0.50 -5.16
CA CYS A 202 18.69 -0.51 -6.17
C CYS A 202 19.45 0.09 -7.36
N GLN A 203 19.08 1.30 -7.78
CA GLN A 203 19.79 2.06 -8.80
C GLN A 203 21.25 2.34 -8.38
N GLY A 204 21.45 2.80 -7.14
CA GLY A 204 22.77 3.02 -6.57
C GLY A 204 23.60 1.74 -6.47
N ASP A 205 22.98 0.63 -6.06
CA ASP A 205 23.62 -0.68 -5.99
C ASP A 205 24.08 -1.16 -7.39
N ALA A 206 23.27 -0.92 -8.43
CA ALA A 206 23.64 -1.24 -9.81
C ALA A 206 24.80 -0.39 -10.33
N PHE A 207 24.77 0.94 -10.08
CA PHE A 207 25.87 1.83 -10.46
C PHE A 207 27.16 1.48 -9.73
N LEU A 208 27.08 1.17 -8.43
CA LEU A 208 28.24 0.75 -7.63
C LEU A 208 28.86 -0.55 -8.15
N ALA A 209 28.03 -1.48 -8.63
CA ALA A 209 28.49 -2.73 -9.23
C ALA A 209 29.12 -2.53 -10.62
N MET A 210 28.69 -1.51 -11.37
CA MET A 210 29.28 -1.08 -12.65
C MET A 210 30.45 -0.09 -12.50
N ASP A 211 30.91 0.16 -11.27
CA ASP A 211 31.99 1.09 -10.94
C ASP A 211 31.73 2.56 -11.32
N GLN A 212 30.46 2.92 -11.52
CA GLN A 212 30.02 4.29 -11.77
C GLN A 212 29.74 5.00 -10.43
N LEU A 213 30.82 5.28 -9.69
CA LEU A 213 30.75 5.69 -8.28
C LEU A 213 30.00 7.02 -8.07
N ASP A 214 30.21 8.02 -8.93
CA ASP A 214 29.52 9.32 -8.83
C ASP A 214 27.99 9.18 -8.97
N LEU A 215 27.56 8.32 -9.88
CA LEU A 215 26.13 8.05 -10.11
C LEU A 215 25.53 7.22 -8.96
N ALA A 216 26.31 6.32 -8.38
CA ALA A 216 25.91 5.57 -7.20
C ALA A 216 25.70 6.49 -5.99
N GLU A 217 26.65 7.40 -5.75
CA GLU A 217 26.55 8.40 -4.67
C GLU A 217 25.29 9.26 -4.83
N LYS A 218 25.06 9.81 -6.02
CA LYS A 218 23.87 10.63 -6.31
C LYS A 218 22.57 9.87 -6.06
N SER A 219 22.52 8.58 -6.43
CA SER A 219 21.35 7.74 -6.22
C SER A 219 21.09 7.50 -4.73
N TYR A 220 22.13 7.22 -3.94
CA TYR A 220 22.02 7.05 -2.49
C TYR A 220 21.67 8.35 -1.76
N LEU A 221 22.17 9.51 -2.21
CA LEU A 221 21.78 10.81 -1.68
C LEU A 221 20.29 11.09 -1.93
N THR A 222 19.81 10.81 -3.13
CA THR A 222 18.38 10.96 -3.46
C THR A 222 17.50 10.06 -2.59
N ALA A 223 17.93 8.82 -2.33
CA ALA A 223 17.23 7.93 -1.40
C ALA A 223 17.17 8.49 0.03
N LEU A 224 18.26 9.12 0.51
CA LEU A 224 18.31 9.76 1.82
C LEU A 224 17.44 11.02 1.91
N ASP A 225 17.28 11.75 0.81
CA ASP A 225 16.41 12.93 0.75
C ASP A 225 14.93 12.53 0.81
N ILE A 226 14.57 11.40 0.18
CA ILE A 226 13.19 10.87 0.18
C ILE A 226 12.84 10.26 1.55
N ASP A 227 13.68 9.36 2.07
CA ASP A 227 13.50 8.79 3.41
C ASP A 227 14.81 8.89 4.22
N PRO A 228 14.95 9.94 5.05
CA PRO A 228 16.11 10.10 5.93
C PRO A 228 16.28 8.97 6.93
N SER A 229 15.25 8.16 7.18
CA SER A 229 15.29 7.06 8.14
C SER A 229 16.22 5.93 7.68
N VAL A 230 16.42 5.76 6.36
CA VAL A 230 17.29 4.72 5.80
C VAL A 230 18.75 4.87 6.22
N ARG A 231 19.18 6.10 6.54
CA ARG A 231 20.52 6.40 7.11
C ARG A 231 20.85 5.53 8.32
N ARG A 232 19.85 5.18 9.13
CA ARG A 232 20.02 4.37 10.34
C ARG A 232 20.09 2.88 10.05
N SER A 233 19.65 2.44 8.86
CA SER A 233 19.67 1.03 8.47
C SER A 233 21.10 0.51 8.36
N LYS A 234 21.35 -0.68 8.94
CA LYS A 234 22.65 -1.35 8.84
C LYS A 234 23.01 -1.70 7.39
N SER A 235 22.02 -2.14 6.61
CA SER A 235 22.22 -2.53 5.21
C SER A 235 22.54 -1.33 4.32
N PHE A 236 21.99 -0.15 4.62
CA PHE A 236 22.32 1.08 3.89
C PHE A 236 23.72 1.60 4.27
N LYS A 237 24.07 1.57 5.55
CA LYS A 237 25.44 1.92 6.00
C LYS A 237 26.51 1.06 5.32
N ALA A 238 26.26 -0.24 5.16
CA ALA A 238 27.19 -1.14 4.47
C ALA A 238 27.39 -0.75 2.98
N ARG A 239 26.32 -0.32 2.29
CA ARG A 239 26.40 0.17 0.91
C ARG A 239 27.27 1.43 0.80
N VAL A 240 27.01 2.41 1.67
CA VAL A 240 27.78 3.67 1.70
C VAL A 240 29.25 3.42 2.04
N ALA A 241 29.53 2.53 3.00
CA ALA A 241 30.91 2.15 3.33
C ALA A 241 31.63 1.52 2.12
N LYS A 242 30.95 0.62 1.39
CA LYS A 242 31.50 -0.01 0.17
C LYS A 242 31.77 1.02 -0.95
N LEU A 243 30.90 2.01 -1.10
CA LEU A 243 31.11 3.13 -2.02
C LEU A 243 32.35 3.94 -1.63
N GLN A 244 32.49 4.28 -0.35
CA GLN A 244 33.63 5.04 0.17
C GLN A 244 34.95 4.28 -0.02
N GLU A 245 34.97 2.97 0.26
CA GLU A 245 36.13 2.11 0.05
C GLU A 245 36.60 2.18 -1.42
N LYS A 246 35.68 2.01 -2.38
CA LYS A 246 36.00 2.11 -3.81
C LYS A 246 36.51 3.48 -4.22
N LEU A 247 35.90 4.56 -3.71
CA LEU A 247 36.35 5.93 -3.97
C LEU A 247 37.77 6.17 -3.43
N THR A 248 38.08 5.65 -2.25
CA THR A 248 39.43 5.77 -1.67
C THR A 248 40.47 4.93 -2.41
N ALA A 249 40.09 3.73 -2.90
CA ALA A 249 40.96 2.88 -3.68
C ALA A 249 41.31 3.49 -5.05
N GLY A 250 40.34 4.16 -5.70
CA GLY A 250 40.57 4.86 -6.96
C GLY A 250 41.43 6.13 -6.84
N ASN A 251 41.50 6.73 -5.66
CA ASN A 251 42.26 7.95 -5.38
C ASN A 251 43.66 7.71 -4.80
N MET A 252 44.15 6.46 -4.71
CA MET A 252 45.55 6.21 -4.37
C MET A 252 46.44 6.62 -5.56
N PRO A 253 47.32 7.62 -5.40
CA PRO A 253 48.25 7.98 -6.46
C PRO A 253 49.17 6.79 -6.76
N ALA A 254 49.39 6.51 -8.04
CA ALA A 254 50.40 5.55 -8.46
C ALA A 254 51.74 5.93 -7.81
N CYS A 255 52.31 5.03 -7.02
CA CYS A 255 53.67 5.18 -6.54
C CYS A 255 54.60 5.04 -7.75
N ASP A 256 55.17 6.16 -8.20
CA ASP A 256 56.28 6.22 -9.16
C ASP A 256 57.58 5.63 -8.57
#